data_AF-W4UTV8-F1
#
_entry.id   AF-W4UTV8-F1
#
_cell.length_a   1.000
_cell.length_b   1.000
_cell.length_c   1.000
_cell.angle_alpha   90.00
_cell.angle_beta   90.00
_cell.angle_gamma   90.00
#
_symmetry.space_group_name_H-M   'P 1'
#
loop_
_entity.id
_entity.type
_entity.pdbx_description
1 polymer ?
#
loop_
_entity_poly.entity_id
_entity_poly.type
_entity_poly.pdbx_seq_one_letter_code
_entity_poly.pdbx_strand_id
1 'polypeptide(L)' 'MGIIIGIDVGGSTTKIVGLDHQEIKSPMFIKAADPVTSLFGAFGKYIYDNGVSLSDIEKVILTGVGSAT' A
#
# COMPACT_ATOMS: atom_id res chain seq x y z
N MET A 1 -18.83 2.77 0.61
CA MET A 1 -17.66 2.34 -0.19
C MET A 1 -16.45 2.71 0.62
N GLY A 2 -15.56 1.76 0.85
CA GLY A 2 -14.33 1.99 1.60
C GLY A 2 -13.19 2.37 0.66
N ILE A 3 -12.01 2.67 1.23
CA ILE A 3 -10.82 2.98 0.44
C ILE A 3 -10.27 1.70 -0.19
N ILE A 4 -9.86 1.79 -1.46
CA ILE A 4 -9.10 0.73 -2.14
C ILE A 4 -7.62 1.08 -2.02
N ILE A 5 -6.80 0.13 -1.59
CA ILE A 5 -5.35 0.32 -1.52
C ILE A 5 -4.68 -0.47 -2.64
N GLY A 6 -3.90 0.20 -3.49
CA GLY A 6 -3.04 -0.41 -4.48
C GLY A 6 -1.59 -0.44 -4.00
N ILE A 7 -0.94 -1.59 -4.11
CA ILE A 7 0.46 -1.77 -3.67
C ILE A 7 1.26 -2.50 -4.76
N ASP A 8 2.36 -1.88 -5.19
CA ASP A 8 3.36 -2.47 -6.08
C ASP A 8 4.63 -2.76 -5.28
N VAL A 9 4.86 -4.04 -4.98
CA VAL A 9 6.02 -4.51 -4.21
C VAL A 9 7.16 -4.81 -5.17
N GLY A 10 8.21 -4.00 -5.14
CA GLY A 10 9.48 -4.28 -5.80
C GLY A 10 10.47 -4.99 -4.87
N GLY A 11 11.66 -5.33 -5.39
CA GLY A 11 12.70 -5.98 -4.57
C GLY A 11 13.26 -5.11 -3.44
N SER A 12 13.27 -3.79 -3.62
CA SER A 12 13.79 -2.83 -2.61
C SER A 12 12.93 -1.60 -2.41
N THR A 13 11.90 -1.40 -3.23
CA THR A 13 11.00 -0.25 -3.17
C THR A 13 9.56 -0.71 -3.37
N THR A 14 8.72 -0.38 -2.41
CA THR A 14 7.27 -0.58 -2.47
C THR A 14 6.59 0.75 -2.73
N LYS A 15 5.66 0.75 -3.69
CA LYS A 15 4.79 1.89 -3.98
C LYS A 15 3.41 1.58 -3.44
N ILE A 16 2.79 2.54 -2.78
CA ILE A 16 1.45 2.40 -2.22
C ILE A 16 0.62 3.64 -2.53
N VAL A 17 -0.66 3.43 -2.81
CA VAL A 17 -1.61 4.49 -3.14
C VAL A 17 -3.01 4.10 -2.67
N GLY A 18 -3.78 5.08 -2.21
CA GLY A 18 -5.20 4.92 -1.96
C GLY A 18 -6.04 5.41 -3.13
N LEU A 19 -7.18 4.76 -3.33
CA LEU A 19 -8.24 5.17 -4.22
C LEU A 19 -9.52 5.32 -3.39
N ASP A 20 -9.99 6.55 -3.30
CA ASP A 20 -11.20 6.91 -2.55
C ASP A 20 -12.11 7.73 -3.45
N HIS A 21 -13.35 7.28 -3.65
CA HIS A 21 -14.31 7.93 -4.56
C HIS A 21 -13.74 8.26 -5.97
N GLN A 22 -12.94 7.34 -6.54
CA GLN A 22 -12.22 7.49 -7.83
C GLN A 22 -11.10 8.54 -7.82
N GLU A 23 -10.76 9.11 -6.68
CA GLU A 23 -9.61 9.99 -6.51
C GLU A 23 -8.40 9.24 -5.97
N ILE A 24 -7.23 9.59 -6.49
CA ILE A 24 -5.95 9.12 -5.96
C ILE A 24 -5.66 9.87 -4.66
N LYS A 25 -5.35 9.12 -3.60
CA LYS A 25 -4.94 9.63 -2.30
C LYS A 25 -3.51 9.21 -1.98
N SER A 26 -2.74 10.19 -1.52
CA SER A 26 -1.45 10.02 -0.84
C SER A 26 -0.47 8.99 -1.42
N PRO A 27 -0.05 9.09 -2.69
CA PRO A 27 0.97 8.19 -3.23
C PRO A 27 2.25 8.22 -2.40
N MET A 28 2.78 7.05 -2.04
CA MET A 28 3.97 6.91 -1.21
C MET A 28 4.93 5.87 -1.77
N PHE A 29 6.21 6.05 -1.45
CA PHE A 29 7.31 5.16 -1.82
C PHE A 29 8.11 4.81 -0.57
N ILE A 30 8.15 3.52 -0.23
CA ILE A 30 8.94 3.00 0.89
C ILE A 30 10.08 2.15 0.38
N LYS A 31 11.28 2.39 0.90
CA LYS A 31 12.47 1.59 0.60
C LYS A 31 12.83 0.69 1.78
N ALA A 32 13.19 -0.55 1.48
CA ALA A 32 13.79 -1.46 2.45
C ALA A 32 14.76 -2.41 1.74
N ALA A 33 15.52 -3.18 2.53
CA ALA A 33 16.47 -4.15 1.99
C ALA A 33 15.80 -5.34 1.32
N ASP A 34 14.55 -5.63 1.67
CA ASP A 34 13.80 -6.79 1.18
C ASP A 34 12.30 -6.44 0.94
N PRO A 35 11.60 -7.21 0.07
CA PRO A 35 10.21 -6.96 -0.28
C PRO A 35 9.23 -7.10 0.88
N VAL A 36 9.53 -7.96 1.86
CA VAL A 36 8.66 -8.19 3.02
C VAL A 36 8.68 -6.97 3.93
N THR A 37 9.87 -6.52 4.34
CA THR A 37 10.06 -5.32 5.17
C THR A 37 9.47 -4.07 4.50
N SER A 38 9.69 -3.91 3.19
CA SER A 38 9.15 -2.75 2.47
C SER A 38 7.63 -2.77 2.34
N LEU A 39 6.99 -3.94 2.18
CA LEU A 39 5.53 -4.08 2.16
C LEU A 39 4.91 -3.71 3.52
N PHE A 40 5.40 -4.31 4.61
CA PHE A 40 4.89 -4.00 5.95
C PHE A 40 5.08 -2.53 6.30
N GLY A 41 6.26 -1.98 6.00
CA GLY A 41 6.55 -0.56 6.19
C GLY A 41 5.62 0.34 5.36
N ALA A 42 5.38 0.01 4.09
CA ALA A 42 4.46 0.76 3.23
C ALA A 42 3.04 0.75 3.75
N PHE A 43 2.49 -0.43 4.03
CA PHE A 43 1.11 -0.55 4.46
C PHE A 43 0.87 0.12 5.82
N GLY A 44 1.71 -0.20 6.82
CA GLY A 44 1.58 0.36 8.16
C GLY A 44 1.77 1.88 8.20
N LYS A 45 2.78 2.40 7.48
CA LYS A 45 3.00 3.84 7.41
C LYS A 45 1.88 4.57 6.68
N TYR A 46 1.36 3.99 5.59
CA TYR A 46 0.28 4.59 4.82
C TYR A 46 -0.98 4.75 5.67
N ILE A 47 -1.42 3.70 6.38
CA ILE A 47 -2.63 3.78 7.20
C ILE A 47 -2.46 4.74 8.39
N TYR A 48 -1.26 4.76 9.00
CA TYR A 48 -0.96 5.64 10.12
C TYR A 48 -0.90 7.12 9.70
N ASP A 49 -0.12 7.44 8.67
CA ASP A 49 0.08 8.83 8.22
C ASP A 49 -1.20 9.44 7.64
N ASN A 50 -2.07 8.62 7.04
CA ASN A 50 -3.33 9.08 6.42
C ASN A 50 -4.56 8.90 7.31
N GLY A 51 -4.39 8.44 8.55
CA GLY A 51 -5.51 8.25 9.49
C GLY A 51 -6.57 7.26 9.01
N VAL A 52 -6.17 6.26 8.22
CA VAL A 52 -7.08 5.25 7.65
C VAL A 52 -7.20 4.10 8.65
N SER A 53 -8.42 3.78 9.09
CA SER A 53 -8.65 2.58 9.90
C SER A 53 -8.66 1.34 9.00
N LEU A 54 -8.25 0.19 9.53
CA LEU A 54 -8.38 -1.09 8.82
C LEU A 54 -9.83 -1.40 8.45
N SER A 55 -10.79 -0.95 9.27
CA SER A 55 -12.23 -1.09 9.00
C SER A 55 -12.71 -0.31 7.77
N ASP A 56 -11.95 0.69 7.34
CA ASP A 56 -12.33 1.58 6.24
C ASP A 56 -11.82 1.06 4.90
N ILE A 57 -10.91 0.06 4.91
CA ILE A 57 -10.30 -0.52 3.71
C ILE A 57 -11.25 -1.54 3.11
N GLU A 58 -11.71 -1.26 1.89
CA GLU A 58 -12.60 -2.15 1.16
C GLU A 58 -11.84 -3.32 0.54
N LYS A 59 -10.68 -3.05 -0.08
CA LYS A 59 -9.79 -4.09 -0.58
C LYS A 59 -8.35 -3.59 -0.70
N VAL A 60 -7.43 -4.56 -0.69
CA VAL A 60 -6.03 -4.36 -1.05
C VAL A 60 -5.78 -5.09 -2.37
N ILE A 61 -5.17 -4.40 -3.33
CA ILE A 61 -4.71 -4.96 -4.61
C ILE A 61 -3.19 -4.95 -4.59
N LEU A 62 -2.59 -6.13 -4.71
CA LEU A 62 -1.15 -6.32 -4.65
C LEU A 62 -0.60 -6.71 -6.03
N THR A 63 0.54 -6.14 -6.43
CA THR A 63 1.28 -6.50 -7.65
C THR A 63 2.79 -6.52 -7.38
N GLY A 64 3.59 -6.83 -8.41
CA GLY A 64 5.05 -6.89 -8.34
C GLY A 64 5.54 -8.23 -7.80
N VAL A 65 6.76 -8.28 -7.25
CA VAL A 65 7.35 -9.54 -6.73
C VAL A 65 6.56 -10.11 -5.55
N GLY A 66 5.79 -9.27 -4.85
CA GLY A 66 4.88 -9.69 -3.77
C GLY A 66 3.61 -10.39 -4.26
N SER A 67 3.27 -10.30 -5.55
CA SER A 67 2.12 -10.97 -6.15
C SER A 67 2.41 -12.38 -6.69
N ALA A 68 3.66 -12.83 -6.59
CA ALA A 68 4.05 -14.16 -7.03
C ALA A 68 3.52 -15.23 -6.07
N THR A 69 2.80 -16.21 -6.65
CA THR A 69 2.38 -17.48 -6.03
C THR A 69 3.53 -18.45 -5.86
#